data_AF-A0A849PDM4-F1
#
_entry.id   AF-A0A849PDM4-F1
#
_cell.length_a   1.000
_cell.length_b   1.000
_cell.length_c   1.000
_cell.angle_alpha   90.00
_cell.angle_beta   90.00
_cell.angle_gamma   90.00
#
_symmetry.space_group_name_H-M   'P 1'
#
loop_
_entity.id
_entity.type
_entity.pdbx_description
1 polymer ?
#
loop_
_entity_poly.entity_id
_entity_poly.type
_entity_poly.pdbx_seq_one_letter_code
_entity_poly.pdbx_strand_id
1 'polypeptide(L)'
;MPPKIVEVIENGVCAACGACEATCPLNAVYIESEADVPEDETRPPSASRRDPNNLTYYVHGAACEVCEDCLTCSRVCPVVDGFPEDEFDNVRSFRGGKSELEGQDGAVVSAILKSLFEQGEIDCAVGIKRDENWGIEPFILTKASDVDLSKGTKYSSAP
;
A
#
# COMPACT_ATOMS: atom_id res chain seq x y z
N MET A 1 -8.48 -1.26 -24.99
CA MET A 1 -9.53 -1.50 -23.98
C MET A 1 -8.97 -0.99 -22.68
N PRO A 2 -9.65 -0.10 -21.94
CA PRO A 2 -9.09 0.42 -20.70
C PRO A 2 -8.74 -0.74 -19.75
N PRO A 3 -7.67 -0.62 -18.95
CA PRO A 3 -7.33 -1.65 -17.97
C PRO A 3 -8.52 -1.88 -17.03
N LYS A 4 -8.74 -3.13 -16.60
CA LYS A 4 -9.90 -3.51 -15.75
C LYS A 4 -10.00 -2.71 -14.45
N ILE A 5 -8.90 -2.11 -13.99
CA ILE A 5 -8.93 -1.20 -12.84
C ILE A 5 -9.84 0.01 -13.04
N VAL A 6 -10.12 0.42 -14.28
CA VAL A 6 -11.06 1.52 -14.57
C VAL A 6 -12.45 1.14 -14.07
N GLU A 7 -12.88 -0.10 -14.27
CA GLU A 7 -14.16 -0.60 -13.74
C GLU A 7 -14.14 -0.66 -12.21
N VAL A 8 -13.00 -0.99 -11.58
CA VAL A 8 -12.85 -0.98 -10.11
C VAL A 8 -13.06 0.43 -9.55
N ILE A 9 -12.52 1.44 -10.23
CA ILE A 9 -12.63 2.86 -9.84
C ILE A 9 -14.06 3.36 -10.08
N GLU A 10 -14.58 3.20 -11.30
CA GLU A 10 -15.89 3.71 -11.71
C GLU A 10 -17.05 3.09 -10.92
N ASN A 11 -16.92 1.84 -10.47
CA ASN A 11 -17.93 1.18 -9.62
C ASN A 11 -17.72 1.44 -8.12
N GLY A 12 -16.73 2.25 -7.72
CA GLY A 12 -16.51 2.61 -6.32
C GLY A 12 -16.08 1.45 -5.42
N VAL A 13 -15.45 0.42 -5.98
CA VAL A 13 -14.98 -0.78 -5.26
C VAL A 13 -13.47 -0.76 -4.98
N CYS A 14 -12.81 0.38 -5.23
CA CYS A 14 -11.40 0.58 -4.93
C CYS A 14 -11.14 0.62 -3.43
N ALA A 15 -10.13 -0.12 -2.95
CA ALA A 15 -9.69 -0.11 -1.56
C ALA A 15 -8.52 0.86 -1.28
N ALA A 16 -8.18 1.74 -2.22
CA ALA A 16 -7.10 2.72 -2.12
C ALA A 16 -5.71 2.16 -1.69
N CYS A 17 -5.40 0.90 -2.01
CA CYS A 17 -4.22 0.20 -1.49
C CYS A 17 -2.86 0.65 -2.06
N GLY A 18 -2.83 1.47 -3.13
CA GLY A 18 -1.58 1.98 -3.71
C GLY A 18 -0.81 1.03 -4.63
N ALA A 19 -1.14 -0.26 -4.71
CA ALA A 19 -0.40 -1.23 -5.53
C ALA A 19 -0.30 -0.81 -7.02
N CYS A 20 -1.39 -0.25 -7.56
CA CYS A 20 -1.42 0.22 -8.95
C CYS A 20 -0.52 1.43 -9.20
N GLU A 21 -0.42 2.36 -8.24
CA GLU A 21 0.47 3.53 -8.29
C GLU A 21 1.93 3.09 -8.19
N ALA A 22 2.27 2.23 -7.22
CA ALA A 22 3.62 1.73 -6.99
C ALA A 22 4.20 0.99 -8.21
N THR A 23 3.37 0.26 -8.95
CA THR A 23 3.82 -0.58 -10.07
C THR A 23 3.76 0.09 -11.43
N CYS A 24 3.09 1.25 -11.56
CA CYS A 24 2.89 1.87 -12.86
C CYS A 24 4.20 2.49 -13.38
N PRO A 25 4.78 2.00 -14.49
CA PRO A 25 6.06 2.50 -14.98
C PRO A 25 6.00 3.94 -15.48
N LEU A 26 4.80 4.39 -15.86
CA LEU A 26 4.54 5.74 -16.39
C LEU A 26 3.88 6.65 -15.35
N ASN A 27 3.67 6.16 -14.12
CA ASN A 27 2.96 6.88 -13.07
C ASN A 27 1.56 7.39 -13.53
N ALA A 28 0.87 6.59 -14.34
CA ALA A 28 -0.42 6.94 -14.98
C ALA A 28 -1.61 6.97 -14.04
N VAL A 29 -1.44 6.39 -12.86
CA VAL A 29 -2.45 6.23 -11.82
C VAL A 29 -1.83 6.65 -10.49
N TYR A 30 -2.62 7.28 -9.63
CA TYR A 30 -2.22 7.68 -8.29
C TYR A 30 -3.36 7.40 -7.31
N ILE A 31 -3.05 7.25 -6.03
CA ILE A 31 -4.07 7.20 -4.98
C ILE A 31 -4.41 8.61 -4.54
N GLU A 32 -5.70 8.95 -4.61
CA GLU A 32 -6.21 10.19 -4.07
C GLU A 32 -5.98 10.26 -2.56
N SER A 33 -5.57 11.42 -2.08
CA SER A 33 -5.69 11.78 -0.68
C SER A 33 -7.12 12.24 -0.37
N GLU A 34 -7.47 12.32 0.91
CA GLU A 34 -8.75 12.92 1.32
C GLU A 34 -8.92 14.36 0.81
N ALA A 35 -7.83 15.10 0.65
CA ALA A 35 -7.86 16.47 0.12
C ALA A 35 -8.13 16.55 -1.38
N ASP A 36 -7.93 15.45 -2.12
CA ASP A 36 -8.19 15.38 -3.56
C ASP A 36 -9.66 15.03 -3.85
N VAL A 37 -10.40 14.52 -2.86
CA VAL A 37 -11.82 14.18 -3.03
C VAL A 37 -12.66 15.46 -2.87
N PRO A 38 -13.46 15.84 -3.89
CA PRO A 38 -14.35 16.99 -3.79
C PRO A 38 -15.30 16.89 -2.59
N GLU A 39 -15.51 17.99 -1.86
CA GLU A 39 -16.36 18.01 -0.66
C GLU A 39 -17.83 17.59 -0.91
N ASP A 40 -18.29 17.68 -2.16
CA ASP A 40 -19.63 17.27 -2.59
C ASP A 40 -19.76 15.78 -2.93
N GLU A 41 -18.64 15.04 -2.98
CA GLU A 41 -18.62 13.60 -3.19
C GLU A 41 -18.56 12.83 -1.87
N THR A 42 -19.48 11.88 -1.67
CA THR A 42 -19.54 11.03 -0.46
C THR A 42 -18.72 9.74 -0.56
N ARG A 43 -17.88 9.61 -1.60
CA ARG A 43 -17.07 8.42 -1.83
C ARG A 43 -15.74 8.47 -1.07
N PRO A 44 -15.18 7.33 -0.65
CA PRO A 44 -13.82 7.31 -0.14
C PRO A 44 -12.80 7.66 -1.24
N PRO A 45 -11.57 8.05 -0.86
CA PRO A 45 -10.48 8.20 -1.81
C PRO A 45 -10.27 6.92 -2.62
N SER A 46 -9.94 7.06 -3.90
CA SER A 46 -9.77 5.95 -4.82
C SER A 46 -8.53 6.13 -5.69
N ALA A 47 -8.21 5.11 -6.49
CA ALA A 47 -7.21 5.27 -7.53
C ALA A 47 -7.77 6.20 -8.62
N SER A 48 -7.00 7.22 -9.01
CA SER A 48 -7.37 8.15 -10.07
C SER A 48 -6.34 8.18 -11.17
N ARG A 49 -6.82 8.42 -12.39
CA ARG A 49 -5.96 8.56 -13.56
C ARG A 49 -5.30 9.92 -13.52
N ARG A 50 -3.97 9.98 -13.71
CA ARG A 50 -3.30 11.29 -13.87
C ARG A 50 -3.78 11.96 -15.15
N ASP A 51 -4.12 13.23 -15.05
CA ASP A 51 -4.45 14.05 -16.21
C ASP A 51 -3.20 14.19 -17.10
N PRO A 52 -3.25 13.73 -18.37
CA PRO A 52 -2.14 13.89 -19.31
C PRO A 52 -1.73 15.36 -19.50
N ASN A 53 -2.62 16.31 -19.25
CA ASN A 53 -2.38 17.74 -19.43
C ASN A 53 -1.84 18.44 -18.17
N ASN A 54 -1.82 17.78 -17.00
CA ASN A 54 -1.38 18.38 -15.75
C ASN A 54 0.12 18.16 -15.48
N LEU A 55 0.96 19.05 -16.01
CA LEU A 55 2.43 18.94 -15.97
C LEU A 55 3.07 18.95 -14.56
N THR A 56 2.29 19.27 -13.50
CA THR A 56 2.77 19.42 -12.11
C THR A 56 3.44 18.15 -11.56
N TYR A 57 3.00 16.97 -12.01
CA TYR A 57 3.49 15.68 -11.49
C TYR A 57 4.60 15.04 -12.33
N TYR A 58 5.11 15.73 -13.36
CA TYR A 58 6.02 15.18 -14.36
C TYR A 58 7.48 15.62 -14.15
N VAL A 59 8.02 15.37 -12.95
CA VAL A 59 9.34 15.86 -12.51
C VAL A 59 10.51 15.14 -13.23
N HIS A 60 10.27 14.00 -13.89
CA HIS A 60 11.31 13.17 -14.54
C HIS A 60 11.01 12.74 -16.00
N GLY A 61 10.10 13.41 -16.71
CA GLY A 61 10.08 13.40 -18.19
C GLY A 61 9.32 12.26 -18.90
N ALA A 62 7.99 12.19 -18.74
CA ALA A 62 7.11 11.55 -19.71
C ALA A 62 5.77 12.30 -19.75
N ALA A 63 5.42 13.00 -20.83
CA ALA A 63 4.11 13.66 -20.95
C ALA A 63 3.36 13.26 -22.24
N CYS A 64 2.03 13.29 -22.11
CA CYS A 64 0.98 13.17 -23.12
C CYS A 64 0.79 11.82 -23.84
N GLU A 65 0.83 10.70 -23.09
CA GLU A 65 0.16 9.42 -23.38
C GLU A 65 0.38 8.49 -22.16
N VAL A 66 -0.11 8.91 -20.99
CA VAL A 66 0.39 8.40 -19.68
C VAL A 66 0.20 6.90 -19.49
N CYS A 67 -0.77 6.28 -20.17
CA CYS A 67 -1.00 4.82 -20.10
C CYS A 67 -0.56 4.16 -21.41
N GLU A 68 0.40 3.23 -21.32
CA GLU A 68 0.86 2.40 -22.45
C GLU A 68 0.14 1.04 -22.55
N ASP A 69 -0.95 0.86 -21.80
CA ASP A 69 -1.76 -0.36 -21.78
C ASP A 69 -0.96 -1.65 -21.43
N CYS A 70 0.06 -1.54 -20.57
CA CYS A 70 0.86 -2.70 -20.10
C CYS A 70 0.11 -3.64 -19.12
N LEU A 71 -1.05 -3.19 -18.60
CA LEU A 71 -1.95 -3.92 -17.68
C LEU A 71 -1.35 -4.30 -16.31
N THR A 72 -0.17 -3.81 -15.95
CA THR A 72 0.48 -4.12 -14.66
C THR A 72 -0.41 -3.76 -13.47
N CYS A 73 -1.05 -2.59 -13.52
CA CYS A 73 -2.00 -2.16 -12.49
C CYS A 73 -3.20 -3.10 -12.32
N SER A 74 -3.66 -3.75 -13.40
CA SER A 74 -4.75 -4.74 -13.32
C SER A 74 -4.29 -6.04 -12.69
N ARG A 75 -3.05 -6.47 -12.96
CA ARG A 75 -2.48 -7.71 -12.41
C ARG A 75 -2.20 -7.65 -10.91
N VAL A 76 -1.94 -6.45 -10.37
CA VAL A 76 -1.71 -6.26 -8.94
C VAL A 76 -2.96 -5.84 -8.17
N CYS A 77 -4.08 -5.58 -8.87
CA CYS A 77 -5.30 -5.14 -8.22
C CYS A 77 -6.01 -6.34 -7.58
N PRO A 78 -6.18 -6.37 -6.25
CA PRO A 78 -6.82 -7.51 -5.58
C PRO A 78 -8.32 -7.63 -5.88
N VAL A 79 -8.94 -6.59 -6.47
CA VAL A 79 -10.37 -6.57 -6.77
C VAL A 79 -10.67 -7.13 -8.16
N VAL A 80 -9.74 -7.01 -9.10
CA VAL A 80 -9.96 -7.35 -10.52
C VAL A 80 -10.24 -8.83 -10.74
N ASP A 81 -9.55 -9.70 -10.01
CA ASP A 81 -9.66 -11.16 -10.16
C ASP A 81 -10.63 -11.79 -9.14
N GLY A 82 -11.35 -10.96 -8.37
CA GLY A 82 -12.27 -11.41 -7.33
C GLY A 82 -11.57 -11.84 -6.04
N PHE A 83 -12.36 -12.32 -5.08
CA PHE A 83 -11.89 -12.79 -3.78
C PHE A 83 -11.88 -14.32 -3.75
N PRO A 84 -10.96 -14.96 -3.00
CA PRO A 84 -11.01 -16.40 -2.79
C PRO A 84 -12.35 -16.82 -2.15
N GLU A 85 -12.89 -17.96 -2.56
CA GLU A 85 -14.13 -18.50 -1.96
C GLU A 85 -13.93 -18.93 -0.51
N ASP A 86 -12.73 -19.43 -0.18
CA ASP A 86 -12.29 -19.77 1.17
C ASP A 86 -10.92 -19.12 1.44
N GLU A 87 -10.91 -18.07 2.25
CA GLU A 87 -9.70 -17.34 2.66
C GLU A 87 -8.72 -18.20 3.48
N PHE A 88 -9.14 -19.38 3.93
CA PHE A 88 -8.36 -20.28 4.76
C PHE A 88 -7.93 -21.57 4.06
N ASP A 89 -8.19 -21.71 2.75
CA ASP A 89 -7.91 -22.92 1.97
C ASP A 89 -6.43 -23.34 1.98
N ASN A 90 -5.53 -22.38 2.20
CA ASN A 90 -4.09 -22.54 2.24
C ASN A 90 -3.49 -22.46 3.65
N VAL A 91 -4.31 -22.30 4.70
CA VAL A 91 -3.84 -22.17 6.09
C VAL A 91 -3.61 -23.54 6.72
N ARG A 92 -2.35 -23.82 7.06
CA ARG A 92 -1.96 -25.09 7.70
C ARG A 92 -2.22 -25.14 9.20
N SER A 93 -2.14 -24.01 9.89
CA SER A 93 -2.29 -23.96 11.35
C SER A 93 -2.50 -22.53 11.85
N PHE A 94 -3.30 -22.37 12.90
CA PHE A 94 -3.42 -21.13 13.68
C PHE A 94 -2.65 -21.25 15.00
N ARG A 95 -1.98 -20.17 15.41
CA ARG A 95 -1.31 -20.09 16.71
C ARG A 95 -1.64 -18.78 17.39
N GLY A 96 -1.96 -18.85 18.68
CA GLY A 96 -2.09 -17.67 19.53
C GLY A 96 -0.73 -17.32 20.15
N GLY A 97 -0.42 -16.03 20.21
CA GLY A 97 0.76 -15.50 20.90
C GLY A 97 0.35 -14.37 21.85
N LYS A 98 1.07 -14.22 22.95
CA LYS A 98 0.99 -13.07 23.84
C LYS A 98 2.41 -12.59 24.11
N SER A 99 2.58 -11.28 24.23
CA SER A 99 3.84 -10.64 24.59
C SER A 99 3.59 -9.48 25.55
N GLU A 100 4.59 -9.16 26.35
CA GLU A 100 4.60 -7.99 27.25
C GLU A 100 5.22 -6.75 26.57
N LEU A 101 5.62 -6.87 25.30
CA LEU A 101 6.11 -5.75 24.51
C LEU A 101 4.98 -4.77 24.19
N GLU A 102 5.31 -3.50 24.24
CA GLU A 102 4.40 -2.42 23.88
C GLU A 102 4.23 -2.34 22.34
N GLY A 103 2.98 -2.40 21.89
CA GLY A 103 2.60 -2.25 20.50
C GLY A 103 1.19 -2.75 20.21
N GLN A 104 0.78 -2.64 18.95
CA GLN A 104 -0.53 -3.11 18.49
C GLN A 104 -0.65 -4.63 18.67
N ASP A 105 -1.82 -5.10 19.12
CA ASP A 105 -2.17 -6.53 19.24
C ASP A 105 -1.10 -7.37 19.98
N GLY A 106 -0.56 -6.81 21.08
CA GLY A 106 0.47 -7.47 21.89
C GLY A 106 1.88 -7.44 21.27
N ALA A 107 2.07 -6.63 20.23
CA ALA A 107 3.33 -6.42 19.51
C ALA A 107 3.94 -7.70 18.95
N VAL A 108 3.11 -8.69 18.59
CA VAL A 108 3.57 -10.00 18.10
C VAL A 108 4.41 -9.86 16.84
N VAL A 109 3.98 -9.02 15.88
CA VAL A 109 4.73 -8.74 14.65
C VAL A 109 6.11 -8.16 14.97
N SER A 110 6.17 -7.16 15.85
CA SER A 110 7.43 -6.55 16.28
C SER A 110 8.34 -7.55 16.98
N ALA A 111 7.79 -8.45 17.81
CA ALA A 111 8.54 -9.48 18.50
C ALA A 111 9.19 -10.47 17.53
N ILE A 112 8.42 -10.94 16.54
CA ILE A 112 8.92 -11.83 15.48
C ILE A 112 10.04 -11.14 14.72
N LEU A 113 9.83 -9.89 14.28
CA LEU A 113 10.79 -9.19 13.43
C LEU A 113 12.10 -8.90 14.17
N LYS A 114 12.05 -8.49 15.44
CA LYS A 114 13.24 -8.32 16.29
C LYS A 114 14.02 -9.62 16.46
N SER A 115 13.31 -10.71 16.74
CA SER A 115 13.91 -12.04 16.90
C SER A 115 14.63 -12.51 15.63
N LEU A 116 14.04 -12.29 14.45
CA LEU A 116 14.67 -12.63 13.17
C LEU A 116 15.96 -11.83 12.93
N PHE A 117 15.97 -10.53 13.22
CA PHE A 117 17.19 -9.71 13.14
C PHE A 117 18.26 -10.14 14.15
N GLU A 118 17.88 -10.41 15.40
CA GLU A 118 18.80 -10.82 16.47
C GLU A 118 19.45 -12.19 16.19
N GLN A 119 18.71 -13.09 15.52
CA GLN A 119 19.22 -14.39 15.08
C GLN A 119 20.02 -14.33 13.77
N GLY A 120 19.98 -13.20 13.05
CA GLY A 120 20.61 -13.07 11.74
C GLY A 120 19.91 -13.88 10.64
N GLU A 121 18.62 -14.19 10.81
CA GLU A 121 17.81 -14.92 9.82
C GLU A 121 17.35 -14.01 8.66
N ILE A 122 17.38 -12.69 8.88
CA ILE A 122 17.11 -11.66 7.87
C ILE A 122 18.15 -10.54 7.96
N ASP A 123 18.49 -9.98 6.80
CA ASP A 123 19.37 -8.81 6.71
C ASP A 123 18.60 -7.49 6.61
N CYS A 124 17.34 -7.55 6.14
CA CYS A 124 16.48 -6.38 6.04
C CYS A 124 14.99 -6.73 6.08
N ALA A 125 14.17 -5.72 6.35
CA ALA A 125 12.71 -5.77 6.23
C ALA A 125 12.17 -4.42 5.75
N VAL A 126 10.96 -4.42 5.19
CA VAL A 126 10.24 -3.20 4.81
C VAL A 126 9.24 -2.85 5.91
N GLY A 127 9.20 -1.59 6.30
CA GLY A 127 8.21 -1.09 7.25
C GLY A 127 7.81 0.34 6.96
N ILE A 128 6.87 0.85 7.76
CA ILE A 128 6.31 2.19 7.61
C ILE A 128 6.51 2.93 8.93
N LYS A 129 7.24 4.05 8.88
CA LYS A 129 7.38 5.00 10.00
C LYS A 129 6.32 6.10 9.86
N ARG A 130 6.01 6.76 10.98
CA ARG A 130 5.12 7.92 11.02
C ARG A 130 5.83 9.08 11.69
N ASP A 131 5.72 10.28 11.11
CA ASP A 131 6.24 11.50 11.71
C ASP A 131 5.26 12.14 12.72
N GLU A 132 5.63 13.29 13.26
CA GLU A 132 4.81 14.05 14.25
C GLU A 132 3.54 14.65 13.63
N ASN A 133 3.54 14.88 12.31
CA ASN A 133 2.44 15.45 11.54
C ASN A 133 1.55 14.36 10.91
N TRP A 134 1.65 13.12 11.38
CA TRP A 134 0.93 11.95 10.85
C TRP A 134 1.31 11.56 9.41
N GLY A 135 2.37 12.15 8.85
CA GLY A 135 2.96 11.72 7.60
C GLY A 135 3.56 10.33 7.74
N ILE A 136 3.39 9.50 6.70
CA ILE A 136 3.88 8.12 6.67
C ILE A 136 4.91 7.96 5.56
N GLU A 137 5.95 7.18 5.83
CA GLU A 137 7.05 6.96 4.90
C GLU A 137 7.50 5.49 4.97
N PRO A 138 7.53 4.77 3.84
CA PRO A 138 8.18 3.47 3.77
C PRO A 138 9.68 3.61 4.04
N PHE A 139 10.25 2.66 4.78
CA PHE A 139 11.69 2.63 5.02
C PHE A 139 12.20 1.19 5.16
N ILE A 140 13.50 1.03 4.95
CA ILE A 140 14.19 -0.24 5.12
C ILE A 140 14.74 -0.34 6.54
N LEU A 141 14.35 -1.41 7.24
CA LEU A 141 14.88 -1.81 8.53
C LEU A 141 16.09 -2.70 8.29
N THR A 142 17.17 -2.47 9.01
CA THR A 142 18.42 -3.24 8.87
C THR A 142 18.89 -3.84 10.20
N LYS A 143 18.21 -3.52 11.30
CA LYS A 143 18.52 -4.03 12.64
C LYS A 143 17.27 -4.05 13.52
N ALA A 144 17.31 -4.85 14.59
CA ALA A 144 16.19 -5.03 15.52
C ALA A 144 15.67 -3.72 16.16
N SER A 145 16.55 -2.74 16.40
CA SER A 145 16.13 -1.44 16.95
C SER A 145 15.28 -0.61 15.99
N ASP A 146 15.39 -0.84 14.67
CA ASP A 146 14.63 -0.09 13.67
C ASP A 146 13.14 -0.45 13.72
N VAL A 147 12.80 -1.64 14.24
CA VAL A 147 11.42 -2.13 14.38
C VAL A 147 10.59 -1.21 15.27
N ASP A 148 11.23 -0.51 16.21
CA ASP A 148 10.54 0.44 17.07
C ASP A 148 10.01 1.67 16.31
N LEU A 149 10.64 2.03 15.18
CA LEU A 149 10.20 3.13 14.31
C LEU A 149 8.92 2.79 13.53
N SER A 150 8.64 1.49 13.34
CA SER A 150 7.47 1.02 12.61
C SER A 150 6.29 0.64 13.52
N LYS A 151 6.35 0.93 14.83
CA LYS A 151 5.29 0.58 15.79
C LYS A 151 3.93 1.20 15.46
N GLY A 152 2.87 0.45 15.75
CA GLY A 152 1.47 0.89 15.63
C GLY A 152 0.94 0.88 14.20
N THR A 153 -0.39 0.91 14.09
CA THR A 153 -1.11 0.99 12.81
C THR A 153 -1.01 2.37 12.19
N LYS A 154 -0.85 2.43 10.87
CA LYS A 154 -0.94 3.67 10.10
C LYS A 154 -2.17 3.54 9.22
N TYR A 155 -3.20 4.32 9.51
CA TYR A 155 -4.48 4.30 8.79
C TYR A 155 -4.41 5.20 7.55
N SER A 156 -3.43 4.95 6.69
CA SER A 156 -3.22 5.66 5.43
C SER A 156 -2.38 4.79 4.49
N SER A 157 -2.41 5.10 3.20
CA SER A 157 -1.72 4.36 2.15
C SER A 157 -0.33 4.95 1.88
N ALA A 158 0.71 4.13 1.99
CA ALA A 158 2.06 4.45 1.57
C ALA A 158 2.51 3.40 0.54
N PRO A 159 2.31 3.67 -0.77
CA PRO A 159 2.76 2.79 -1.85
C PRO A 159 4.29 2.66 -1.91
#